data_AF-A0A1B6DE14-F1
#
_entry.id   AF-A0A1B6DE14-F1
#
_cell.length_a   1.000
_cell.length_b   1.000
_cell.length_c   1.000
_cell.angle_alpha   90.00
_cell.angle_beta   90.00
_cell.angle_gamma   90.00
#
_symmetry.space_group_name_H-M   'P 1'
#
loop_
_entity.id
_entity.type
_entity.pdbx_description
1 polymer ?
#
loop_
_entity_poly.entity_id
_entity_poly.type
_entity_poly.pdbx_seq_one_letter_code
_entity_poly.pdbx_strand_id
1 'polypeptide(L)'
;MLKLTFALICWCVVSSVVPPSSSLNVLGGCFNEFDFQSSTVSHNNLIESPGFSDGKDYKPGSTCQWLIESPNNTQIELNCIVELPQSADCKSDELKISTSGDLKFSDATIRCGSSSFVLLSDYNKIAVGLNTD
;
A
#
# COMPACT_ATOMS: atom_id res chain seq x y z
N MET A 1 -17.46 21.74 10.17
CA MET A 1 -17.61 20.68 9.16
C MET A 1 -16.26 20.01 9.05
N LEU A 2 -16.09 18.82 9.63
CA LEU A 2 -14.85 18.07 9.50
C LEU A 2 -14.71 17.71 8.02
N LYS A 3 -13.68 18.21 7.34
CA LYS A 3 -13.27 17.66 6.05
C LYS A 3 -12.81 16.24 6.35
N LEU A 4 -13.61 15.24 5.97
CA LEU A 4 -13.13 13.87 5.83
C LEU A 4 -12.22 13.88 4.61
N THR A 5 -10.92 14.06 4.85
CA THR A 5 -9.90 13.93 3.81
C THR A 5 -9.82 12.44 3.49
N PHE A 6 -10.30 12.01 2.33
CA PHE A 6 -10.24 10.59 2.00
C PHE A 6 -8.78 10.23 1.72
N ALA A 7 -8.23 9.35 2.57
CA ALA A 7 -6.80 9.14 2.66
C ALA A 7 -6.48 7.65 2.82
N LEU A 8 -5.53 7.18 2.02
CA LEU A 8 -4.83 5.93 2.28
C LEU A 8 -3.45 6.28 2.78
N ILE A 9 -3.06 5.76 3.94
CA ILE A 9 -1.71 5.87 4.48
C ILE A 9 -1.30 4.50 5.00
N CYS A 10 -0.32 3.87 4.37
CA CYS A 10 0.30 2.67 4.89
C CYS A 10 1.81 2.83 4.98
N TRP A 11 2.43 2.22 5.98
CA TRP A 11 3.88 2.09 6.06
C TRP A 11 4.26 0.62 6.19
N CYS A 12 5.38 0.28 5.56
CA CYS A 12 5.93 -1.08 5.61
C CYS A 12 7.14 -1.14 6.55
N VAL A 13 7.24 -2.23 7.30
CA VAL A 13 8.43 -2.61 8.08
C VAL A 13 8.82 -4.02 7.67
N VAL A 14 10.09 -4.25 7.31
CA VAL A 14 10.58 -5.60 6.98
C VAL A 14 11.16 -6.23 8.25
N SER A 15 10.67 -7.42 8.60
CA SER A 15 11.21 -8.19 9.71
C SER A 15 12.45 -8.98 9.25
N SER A 16 13.63 -8.36 9.30
CA SER A 16 14.91 -9.06 9.08
C SER A 16 16.10 -8.38 9.81
N VAL A 17 17.16 -9.15 10.06
CA VAL A 17 18.30 -8.82 10.96
C VAL A 17 19.25 -7.73 10.41
N VAL A 18 18.96 -7.16 9.24
CA VAL A 18 19.79 -6.16 8.58
C VAL A 18 18.94 -4.93 8.33
N PRO A 19 19.39 -3.69 8.61
CA PRO A 19 18.64 -2.49 8.25
C PRO A 19 18.37 -2.53 6.73
N PRO A 20 17.10 -2.60 6.30
CA PRO A 20 16.77 -2.57 4.89
C PRO A 20 16.90 -1.12 4.41
N SER A 21 17.53 -0.93 3.25
CA SER A 21 17.34 0.27 2.44
C SER A 21 16.20 -0.01 1.48
N SER A 22 15.58 1.02 0.94
CA SER A 22 14.66 0.87 -0.15
C SER A 22 15.09 1.71 -1.35
N SER A 23 14.88 1.16 -2.54
CA SER A 23 14.89 1.91 -3.79
C SER A 23 13.46 2.00 -4.30
N LEU A 24 13.01 3.22 -4.59
CA LEU A 24 11.72 3.48 -5.23
C LEU A 24 11.92 3.56 -6.75
N ASN A 25 11.30 2.65 -7.48
CA ASN A 25 11.15 2.75 -8.93
C ASN A 25 9.76 3.31 -9.23
N VAL A 26 9.69 4.61 -9.53
CA VAL A 26 8.45 5.25 -10.01
C VAL A 26 8.32 4.97 -11.50
N LEU A 27 7.44 4.05 -11.90
CA LEU A 27 7.23 3.71 -13.32
C LEU A 27 6.34 4.73 -14.06
N GLY A 28 6.04 5.86 -13.43
CA GLY A 28 5.18 6.91 -13.98
C GLY A 28 3.70 6.56 -13.82
N GLY A 29 2.89 7.55 -13.44
CA GLY A 29 1.47 7.35 -13.13
C GLY A 29 1.25 6.81 -11.71
N CYS A 30 0.17 6.04 -11.54
CA CYS A 30 -0.29 5.56 -10.23
C CYS A 30 0.30 4.19 -9.84
N PHE A 31 1.28 3.69 -10.59
CA PHE A 31 2.01 2.45 -10.32
C PHE A 31 3.39 2.75 -9.72
N ASN A 32 3.69 2.16 -8.57
CA ASN A 32 4.98 2.31 -7.90
C ASN A 32 5.53 0.94 -7.48
N GLU A 33 6.84 0.74 -7.61
CA GLU A 33 7.51 -0.46 -7.12
C GLU A 33 8.57 -0.07 -6.10
N PHE A 34 8.46 -0.66 -4.90
CA PHE A 34 9.39 -0.48 -3.80
C PHE A 34 10.19 -1.75 -3.61
N ASP A 35 11.50 -1.65 -3.82
CA ASP A 35 12.42 -2.76 -3.60
C ASP A 35 13.27 -2.46 -2.36
N PHE A 36 13.13 -3.27 -1.31
CA PHE A 36 13.95 -3.20 -0.12
C PHE A 36 15.33 -3.84 -0.37
N GLN A 37 16.27 -3.03 -0.84
CA GLN A 37 17.67 -3.40 -0.99
C GLN A 37 18.42 -3.51 0.36
N SER A 38 19.47 -4.33 0.43
CA SER A 38 20.34 -4.44 1.60
C SER A 38 21.34 -3.27 1.69
N SER A 39 20.90 -2.09 2.12
CA SER A 39 21.77 -0.94 2.41
C SER A 39 21.33 -0.20 3.68
N THR A 40 22.25 0.52 4.30
CA THR A 40 22.26 0.94 5.71
C THR A 40 21.29 2.06 6.10
N VAL A 41 20.16 2.24 5.40
CA VAL A 41 19.24 3.36 5.67
C VAL A 41 17.81 2.87 5.86
N SER A 42 17.42 2.77 7.14
CA SER A 42 16.04 2.52 7.58
C SER A 42 15.09 3.58 7.01
N HIS A 43 14.33 3.22 5.99
CA HIS A 43 13.19 4.02 5.53
C HIS A 43 11.91 3.23 5.74
N ASN A 44 10.94 3.86 6.41
CA ASN A 44 9.54 3.43 6.34
C ASN A 44 9.05 3.78 4.94
N ASN A 45 8.82 2.78 4.08
CA ASN A 45 8.22 3.04 2.77
C ASN A 45 6.74 3.41 2.97
N LEU A 46 6.44 4.70 2.77
CA LEU A 46 5.10 5.24 2.87
C LEU A 46 4.35 4.99 1.55
N ILE A 47 3.26 4.23 1.63
CA ILE A 47 2.26 4.10 0.58
C ILE A 47 1.17 5.11 0.92
N GLU A 48 0.91 6.04 0.02
CA GLU A 48 -0.12 7.05 0.21
C GLU A 48 -1.02 7.14 -1.02
N SER A 49 -2.28 7.54 -0.80
CA SER A 49 -3.18 7.86 -1.90
C SER A 49 -2.64 9.05 -2.72
N PRO A 50 -2.90 9.10 -4.04
CA PRO A 50 -2.39 10.17 -4.89
C PRO A 50 -2.84 11.55 -4.40
N GLY A 51 -1.88 12.48 -4.27
CA GLY A 51 -2.15 13.84 -3.82
C GLY A 51 -2.19 14.01 -2.30
N PHE A 52 -2.08 12.93 -1.52
CA PHE A 52 -2.12 13.00 -0.05
C PHE A 52 -1.01 13.88 0.53
N SER A 53 0.25 13.69 0.11
CA SER A 53 1.38 14.55 0.52
C SER A 53 1.22 16.03 0.10
N ASP A 54 0.44 16.31 -0.95
CA ASP A 54 0.10 17.68 -1.36
C ASP A 54 -1.11 18.26 -0.59
N GLY A 55 -1.65 17.51 0.38
CA GLY A 55 -2.87 17.86 1.12
C GLY A 55 -4.15 17.80 0.29
N LYS A 56 -4.16 16.98 -0.78
CA LYS A 56 -5.30 16.81 -1.70
C LYS A 56 -5.91 15.43 -1.53
N ASP A 57 -7.23 15.37 -1.72
CA ASP A 57 -7.94 14.11 -1.85
C ASP A 57 -7.53 13.41 -3.17
N TYR A 58 -7.59 12.09 -3.17
CA TYR A 58 -7.41 11.32 -4.40
C TYR A 58 -8.52 11.65 -5.41
N LYS A 59 -8.20 11.54 -6.71
CA LYS A 59 -9.18 11.80 -7.76
C LYS A 59 -10.11 10.60 -7.96
N PRO A 60 -11.39 10.82 -8.27
CA PRO A 60 -12.28 9.79 -8.82
C PRO A 60 -11.67 9.14 -10.08
N GLY A 61 -11.96 7.86 -10.32
CA GLY A 61 -11.51 7.08 -11.47
C GLY A 61 -10.01 6.78 -11.48
N SER A 62 -9.36 6.78 -10.31
CA SER A 62 -7.93 6.50 -10.17
C SER A 62 -7.70 5.02 -9.87
N THR A 63 -6.81 4.39 -10.63
CA THR A 63 -6.33 3.04 -10.35
C THR A 63 -4.86 3.08 -10.05
N CYS A 64 -4.49 2.77 -8.81
CA CYS A 64 -3.13 2.83 -8.29
C CYS A 64 -2.68 1.49 -7.74
N GLN A 65 -1.41 1.17 -7.93
CA GLN A 65 -0.84 -0.12 -7.59
C GLN A 65 0.55 0.08 -7.00
N TRP A 66 0.84 -0.65 -5.94
CA TRP A 66 2.13 -0.65 -5.27
C TRP A 66 2.59 -2.09 -5.11
N LEU A 67 3.77 -2.41 -5.64
CA LEU A 67 4.46 -3.66 -5.34
C LEU A 67 5.57 -3.37 -4.34
N ILE A 68 5.59 -4.09 -3.23
CA ILE A 68 6.66 -4.05 -2.25
C ILE A 68 7.37 -5.39 -2.29
N GLU A 69 8.67 -5.38 -2.51
CA GLU A 69 9.55 -6.55 -2.49
C GLU A 69 10.65 -6.36 -1.46
N SER A 70 10.97 -7.43 -0.73
CA SER A 70 12.09 -7.50 0.21
C SER A 70 13.01 -8.67 -0.14
N PRO A 71 14.20 -8.80 0.48
CA PRO A 71 15.10 -9.90 0.17
C PRO A 71 14.47 -11.27 0.44
N ASN A 72 14.93 -12.30 -0.26
CA ASN A 72 14.44 -13.67 -0.07
C ASN A 72 14.54 -14.11 1.40
N ASN A 73 13.57 -14.92 1.84
CA ASN A 73 13.45 -15.41 3.22
C ASN A 73 13.19 -14.33 4.28
N THR A 74 12.56 -13.23 3.89
CA THR A 74 12.05 -12.20 4.81
C THR A 74 10.53 -12.09 4.71
N GLN A 75 9.91 -11.45 5.70
CA GLN A 75 8.50 -11.06 5.68
C GLN A 75 8.37 -9.55 5.84
N ILE A 76 7.32 -9.00 5.24
CA ILE A 76 6.94 -7.59 5.25
C ILE A 76 5.72 -7.46 6.15
N GLU A 77 5.81 -6.58 7.14
CA GLU A 77 4.68 -6.11 7.93
C GLU A 77 4.14 -4.82 7.34
N LEU A 78 2.89 -4.85 6.86
CA LEU A 78 2.17 -3.71 6.34
C LEU A 78 1.24 -3.16 7.43
N ASN A 79 1.50 -1.93 7.86
CA ASN A 79 0.65 -1.20 8.78
C ASN A 79 -0.14 -0.15 7.98
N CYS A 80 -1.46 -0.19 8.03
CA CYS A 80 -2.33 0.70 7.25
C CYS A 80 -3.33 1.45 8.12
N ILE A 81 -3.55 2.71 7.76
CA ILE A 81 -4.69 3.54 8.14
C ILE A 81 -5.40 3.91 6.85
N VAL A 82 -6.69 3.58 6.78
CA VAL A 82 -7.51 3.71 5.58
C VAL A 82 -8.73 4.53 5.91
N GLU A 83 -9.01 5.54 5.09
CA GLU A 83 -10.24 6.33 5.09
C GLU A 83 -10.81 6.37 3.68
N LEU A 84 -11.55 5.32 3.30
CA LEU A 84 -12.30 5.25 2.05
C LEU A 84 -13.81 5.37 2.30
N PRO A 85 -14.61 5.86 1.34
CA PRO A 85 -16.07 5.77 1.37
C PRO A 85 -16.54 4.34 1.67
N GLN A 86 -17.45 4.21 2.63
CA GLN A 86 -18.10 2.92 2.90
C GLN A 86 -19.12 2.62 1.79
N SER A 87 -19.04 1.43 1.21
CA SER A 87 -20.05 0.95 0.25
C SER A 87 -20.34 -0.55 0.46
N ALA A 88 -21.48 -1.02 -0.05
CA ALA A 88 -21.83 -2.45 -0.01
C ALA A 88 -20.83 -3.23 -0.89
N ASP A 89 -20.23 -4.26 -0.31
CA ASP A 89 -19.17 -5.09 -0.92
C ASP A 89 -17.97 -4.28 -1.49
N CYS A 90 -17.75 -3.05 -1.01
CA CYS A 90 -16.70 -2.15 -1.50
C CYS A 90 -16.74 -1.90 -3.01
N LYS A 91 -17.93 -1.74 -3.60
CA LYS A 91 -18.12 -1.55 -5.05
C LYS A 91 -17.81 -0.15 -5.60
N SER A 92 -17.70 0.85 -4.74
CA SER A 92 -17.34 2.23 -5.10
C SER A 92 -15.81 2.35 -5.04
N ASP A 93 -15.27 2.80 -3.91
CA ASP A 93 -13.83 2.76 -3.64
C ASP A 93 -13.40 1.46 -2.97
N GLU A 94 -12.31 0.87 -3.47
CA GLU A 94 -11.76 -0.38 -2.94
C GLU A 94 -10.24 -0.36 -2.78
N LEU A 95 -9.79 -0.89 -1.64
CA LEU A 95 -8.40 -1.24 -1.36
C LEU A 95 -8.25 -2.76 -1.47
N LYS A 96 -7.33 -3.20 -2.33
CA LYS A 96 -6.96 -4.61 -2.54
C LYS A 96 -5.58 -4.85 -1.98
N ILE A 97 -5.43 -5.91 -1.19
CA ILE A 97 -4.13 -6.29 -0.62
C ILE A 97 -3.89 -7.77 -0.87
N SER A 98 -2.81 -8.07 -1.59
CA SER A 98 -2.28 -9.42 -1.81
C SER A 98 -1.05 -9.64 -0.92
N THR A 99 -1.11 -10.63 -0.03
CA THR A 99 0.00 -11.01 0.86
C THR A 99 1.06 -11.86 0.18
N SER A 100 0.78 -12.38 -1.02
CA SER A 100 1.75 -13.10 -1.85
C SER A 100 2.47 -12.19 -2.86
N GLY A 101 1.97 -10.97 -3.09
CA GLY A 101 2.50 -10.04 -4.08
C GLY A 101 1.90 -10.18 -5.48
N ASP A 102 0.74 -10.84 -5.63
CA ASP A 102 0.07 -10.97 -6.92
C ASP A 102 -0.54 -9.63 -7.39
N LEU A 103 0.07 -9.03 -8.43
CA LEU A 103 -0.43 -7.81 -9.07
C LEU A 103 -1.78 -7.98 -9.80
N LYS A 104 -2.23 -9.22 -10.02
CA LYS A 104 -3.59 -9.48 -10.52
C LYS A 104 -4.62 -9.49 -9.40
N PHE A 105 -4.19 -9.44 -8.14
CA PHE A 105 -5.03 -9.44 -6.94
C PHE A 105 -5.99 -10.64 -6.88
N SER A 106 -5.58 -11.80 -7.41
CA SER A 106 -6.42 -13.01 -7.41
C SER A 106 -6.62 -13.61 -6.01
N ASP A 107 -5.68 -13.32 -5.10
CA ASP A 107 -5.68 -13.70 -3.68
C ASP A 107 -6.01 -12.53 -2.74
N ALA A 108 -6.46 -11.40 -3.28
CA ALA A 108 -6.53 -10.17 -2.50
C ALA A 108 -7.69 -10.14 -1.51
N THR A 109 -7.41 -9.58 -0.32
CA THR A 109 -8.46 -9.09 0.58
C THR A 109 -8.92 -7.71 0.11
N ILE A 110 -10.23 -7.53 -0.03
CA ILE A 110 -10.86 -6.27 -0.44
C ILE A 110 -11.37 -5.53 0.79
N ARG A 111 -11.10 -4.23 0.87
CA ARG A 111 -11.48 -3.36 2.01
C ARG A 111 -11.92 -1.98 1.54
N CYS A 112 -12.81 -1.37 2.31
CA CYS A 112 -13.28 0.02 2.19
C CYS A 112 -13.73 0.49 3.57
N GLY A 113 -14.15 1.75 3.68
CA GLY A 113 -14.48 2.37 4.97
C GLY A 113 -13.26 2.87 5.74
N SER A 114 -13.50 3.36 6.95
CA SER A 114 -12.47 3.82 7.86
C SER A 114 -11.97 2.68 8.74
N SER A 115 -10.69 2.30 8.62
CA SER A 115 -10.09 1.24 9.44
C SER A 115 -8.58 1.38 9.59
N SER A 116 -8.04 0.81 10.66
CA SER A 116 -6.60 0.62 10.85
C SER A 116 -6.30 -0.87 11.02
N PHE A 117 -5.29 -1.39 10.36
CA PHE A 117 -4.93 -2.80 10.44
C PHE A 117 -3.44 -3.05 10.19
N VAL A 118 -2.99 -4.23 10.61
CA VAL A 118 -1.64 -4.74 10.36
C VAL A 118 -1.78 -6.08 9.66
N LEU A 119 -0.97 -6.30 8.62
CA LEU A 119 -0.91 -7.55 7.86
C LEU A 119 0.55 -7.98 7.69
N LEU A 120 0.77 -9.29 7.59
CA LEU A 120 2.05 -9.88 7.25
C LEU A 120 1.97 -10.49 5.85
N SER A 121 3.04 -10.35 5.08
CA SER A 121 3.19 -11.07 3.82
C SER A 121 3.43 -12.56 4.06
N ASP A 122 3.04 -13.36 3.06
CA ASP A 122 3.31 -14.81 3.06
C ASP A 122 4.81 -15.08 2.86
N TYR A 123 5.44 -14.26 2.01
CA TYR A 123 6.87 -14.32 1.66
C TYR A 123 7.48 -12.92 1.66
N ASN A 124 8.34 -12.62 0.71
CA ASN A 124 9.07 -11.36 0.60
C ASN A 124 8.36 -10.32 -0.29
N LYS A 125 7.05 -10.45 -0.54
CA LYS A 125 6.30 -9.54 -1.41
C LYS A 125 4.91 -9.19 -0.86
N ILE A 126 4.47 -7.97 -1.11
CA ILE A 126 3.09 -7.49 -0.93
C ILE A 126 2.69 -6.68 -2.15
N ALA A 127 1.47 -6.86 -2.64
CA ALA A 127 0.88 -5.95 -3.61
C ALA A 127 -0.33 -5.24 -3.00
N VAL A 128 -0.39 -3.92 -3.17
CA VAL A 128 -1.51 -3.07 -2.74
C VAL A 128 -2.11 -2.40 -3.97
N GLY A 129 -3.43 -2.37 -4.07
CA GLY A 129 -4.16 -1.72 -5.15
C GLY A 129 -5.25 -0.82 -4.59
N LEU A 130 -5.34 0.41 -5.10
CA LEU A 130 -6.43 1.34 -4.81
C LEU A 130 -7.18 1.58 -6.12
N ASN A 131 -8.49 1.34 -6.11
CA ASN A 131 -9.37 1.68 -7.23
C ASN A 131 -10.48 2.59 -6.73
N THR A 132 -10.66 3.73 -7.38
CA THR A 132 -11.66 4.74 -7.01
C THR A 132 -12.66 4.92 -8.15
N ASP A 133 -13.92 5.18 -7.80
CA ASP A 133 -15.03 5.29 -8.77
C ASP A 133 -15.06 6.61 -9.56
#